data_AF-A0A9C8SZE2-F1
#
_entry.id   AF-A0A9C8SZE2-F1
#
_cell.length_a   1.000
_cell.length_b   1.000
_cell.length_c   1.000
_cell.angle_alpha   90.00
_cell.angle_beta   90.00
_cell.angle_gamma   90.00
#
_symmetry.space_group_name_H-M   'P 1'
#
loop_
_entity.id
_entity.type
_entity.pdbx_description
1 polymer ?
#
loop_
_entity_poly.entity_id
_entity_poly.type
_entity_poly.pdbx_seq_one_letter_code
_entity_poly.pdbx_strand_id
1 'polypeptide(L)' 'MTATTTKTRVQTRTNTQAEISRGAVVSLATAGALVSTWAFASLAMAMVMTGGPISLVRAWAGAVMGI' A
#
# COMPACT_ATOMS: atom_id res chain seq x y z
N MET A 1 -46.30 -1.09 -41.81
CA MET A 1 -44.88 -0.76 -41.54
C MET A 1 -44.74 -0.63 -40.04
N THR A 2 -44.11 -1.61 -39.39
CA THR A 2 -44.06 -1.71 -37.91
C THR A 2 -42.73 -1.12 -37.42
N ALA A 3 -42.77 0.01 -36.74
CA ALA A 3 -41.58 0.67 -36.20
C ALA A 3 -41.08 -0.09 -34.96
N THR A 4 -39.92 -0.73 -35.09
CA THR A 4 -39.24 -1.40 -33.97
C THR A 4 -38.37 -0.36 -33.25
N THR A 5 -38.81 0.11 -32.09
CA THR A 5 -38.01 1.01 -31.24
C THR A 5 -36.93 0.22 -30.52
N THR A 6 -35.72 0.20 -31.09
CA THR A 6 -34.53 -0.35 -30.45
C THR A 6 -34.09 0.60 -29.33
N LYS A 7 -34.44 0.27 -28.08
CA LYS A 7 -33.85 0.91 -26.90
C LYS A 7 -32.38 0.51 -26.81
N THR A 8 -31.49 1.36 -27.32
CA THR A 8 -30.06 1.29 -27.04
C THR A 8 -29.86 1.58 -25.55
N ARG A 9 -29.84 0.52 -24.74
CA ARG A 9 -29.31 0.57 -23.38
C ARG A 9 -27.82 0.83 -23.55
N VAL A 10 -27.43 2.11 -23.47
CA VAL A 10 -26.03 2.49 -23.26
C VAL A 10 -25.67 1.85 -21.93
N GLN A 11 -25.10 0.64 -21.99
CA GLN A 11 -24.31 0.09 -20.92
C GLN A 11 -23.12 1.04 -20.82
N THR A 12 -23.30 2.09 -20.04
CA THR A 12 -22.20 2.73 -19.34
C THR A 12 -21.57 1.59 -18.55
N ARG A 13 -20.58 0.90 -19.15
CA ARG A 13 -19.53 0.25 -18.39
C ARG A 13 -18.91 1.40 -17.62
N THR A 14 -19.50 1.73 -16.48
CA THR A 14 -18.86 2.54 -15.45
C THR A 14 -17.52 1.88 -15.30
N ASN A 15 -16.50 2.60 -15.75
CA ASN A 15 -15.12 2.18 -15.67
C ASN A 15 -14.78 2.26 -14.18
N THR A 16 -15.27 1.28 -13.43
CA THR A 16 -14.96 1.01 -12.03
C THR A 16 -13.55 0.40 -11.91
N GLN A 17 -12.71 0.57 -12.93
CA GLN A 17 -11.28 0.69 -12.70
C GLN A 17 -11.08 2.06 -12.06
N ALA A 18 -11.22 2.07 -10.74
CA ALA A 18 -11.03 3.17 -9.83
C ALA A 18 -10.41 4.40 -10.51
N GLU A 19 -11.21 5.47 -10.68
CA GLU A 19 -10.73 6.82 -10.96
C GLU A 19 -9.92 7.32 -9.75
N ILE A 20 -8.83 6.63 -9.44
CA ILE A 20 -7.76 7.17 -8.63
C ILE A 20 -7.15 8.20 -9.56
N SER A 21 -7.50 9.47 -9.34
CA SER A 21 -6.84 10.62 -9.94
C SER A 21 -5.34 10.32 -10.05
N ARG A 22 -4.71 10.63 -11.19
CA ARG A 22 -3.26 10.44 -11.34
C ARG A 22 -2.48 11.09 -10.19
N GLY A 23 -3.00 12.19 -9.63
CA GLY A 23 -2.44 12.82 -8.43
C GLY A 23 -2.59 11.98 -7.15
N ALA A 24 -3.66 11.22 -6.99
CA ALA A 24 -3.85 10.30 -5.87
C ALA A 24 -2.94 9.05 -5.97
N VAL A 25 -2.63 8.57 -7.18
CA VAL A 25 -1.63 7.49 -7.34
C VAL A 25 -0.23 7.97 -6.94
N VAL A 26 0.14 9.19 -7.37
CA VAL A 26 1.43 9.79 -7.01
C VAL A 26 1.53 10.04 -5.51
N SER A 27 0.48 10.58 -4.88
CA SER A 27 0.51 10.84 -3.43
C SER A 27 0.62 9.55 -2.61
N LEU A 28 -0.10 8.49 -3.00
CA LEU A 28 0.02 7.16 -2.38
C LEU A 28 1.42 6.58 -2.54
N ALA A 29 2.03 6.72 -3.72
CA ALA A 29 3.39 6.26 -3.97
C ALA A 29 4.41 7.03 -3.10
N THR A 30 4.30 8.36 -3.02
CA THR A 30 5.21 9.18 -2.22
C THR A 30 5.03 8.92 -0.73
N ALA A 31 3.78 8.81 -0.25
CA ALA A 31 3.50 8.46 1.14
C ALA A 31 4.05 7.07 1.48
N GLY A 32 3.84 6.08 0.60
CA GLY A 32 4.41 4.74 0.76
C GLY A 32 5.93 4.75 0.77
N ALA A 33 6.57 5.51 -0.12
CA ALA A 33 8.02 5.66 -0.18
C ALA A 33 8.57 6.29 1.11
N LEU A 34 7.95 7.34 1.63
CA LEU A 34 8.30 7.99 2.90
C LEU A 34 8.21 7.01 4.07
N VAL A 35 7.09 6.30 4.20
CA VAL A 35 6.89 5.31 5.26
C VAL A 35 7.90 4.17 5.16
N SER A 36 8.16 3.67 3.95
CA SER A 36 9.12 2.58 3.74
C SER A 36 10.56 3.00 4.07
N THR A 37 10.94 4.22 3.71
CA THR A 37 12.27 4.78 4.01
C THR A 37 12.45 4.97 5.50
N TRP A 38 11.42 5.49 6.18
CA TRP A 38 11.44 5.65 7.63
C TRP A 38 11.52 4.30 8.36
N ALA A 39 10.68 3.33 7.98
CA ALA A 39 10.70 2.00 8.56
C ALA A 39 12.06 1.31 8.36
N PHE A 40 12.66 1.44 7.18
CA PHE A 40 13.98 0.89 6.89
C PHE A 40 15.08 1.55 7.74
N ALA A 41 15.06 2.88 7.89
CA ALA A 41 16.02 3.60 8.72
C ALA A 41 15.93 3.16 10.19
N SER A 42 14.71 3.01 10.74
CA SER A 42 14.50 2.50 12.10
C SER A 42 15.01 1.07 12.27
N LEU A 43 14.77 0.19 11.28
CA LEU A 43 15.27 -1.18 11.30
C LEU A 43 16.80 -1.24 11.26
N ALA A 44 17.43 -0.43 10.41
CA ALA A 44 18.88 -0.36 10.29
C ALA A 44 19.54 0.13 11.58
N MET A 45 18.98 1.17 12.21
CA MET A 45 19.46 1.65 13.50
C MET A 45 19.29 0.59 14.60
N ALA A 46 18.16 -0.10 14.62
CA ALA A 46 17.92 -1.18 15.57
C ALA A 46 18.90 -2.35 15.38
N MET A 47 19.29 -2.68 14.13
CA MET A 47 20.34 -3.69 13.88
C MET A 47 21.69 -3.26 14.44
N VAL A 48 22.06 -2.00 14.29
CA VAL A 48 23.32 -1.45 14.84
C VAL A 48 23.31 -1.52 16.38
N MET A 49 22.22 -1.11 17.01
CA MET A 49 22.09 -1.11 18.47
C MET A 49 22.06 -2.50 19.09
N THR A 50 21.50 -3.48 18.39
CA THR A 50 21.39 -4.87 18.86
C THR A 50 22.61 -5.73 18.50
N GLY A 51 23.58 -5.18 17.76
CA GLY A 51 24.80 -5.90 17.38
C GLY A 51 24.60 -6.89 16.23
N GLY A 52 23.55 -6.72 15.43
CA GLY A 52 23.31 -7.49 14.22
C GLY A 52 21.87 -8.03 14.06
N PRO A 53 21.55 -8.59 12.89
CA PRO A 53 20.18 -8.96 12.52
C PRO A 53 19.60 -10.10 13.38
N ILE A 54 20.42 -11.07 13.77
CA ILE A 54 19.97 -12.21 14.59
C ILE A 54 19.57 -11.76 16.00
N SER A 55 20.38 -10.89 16.60
CA SER A 55 20.13 -10.32 17.93
C SER A 55 18.90 -9.42 17.94
N LEU A 56 18.65 -8.67 16.86
CA LEU A 56 17.44 -7.87 16.68
C LEU A 56 16.17 -8.73 16.74
N VAL A 57 16.12 -9.84 15.98
CA VAL A 57 14.96 -10.72 15.96
C VAL A 57 14.71 -11.33 17.34
N ARG A 58 15.79 -11.72 18.04
CA ARG A 58 15.69 -12.26 19.39
C ARG A 58 15.21 -11.22 20.41
N ALA A 59 15.69 -9.98 20.34
CA ALA A 59 15.24 -8.88 21.19
C ALA A 59 13.78 -8.50 20.89
N TRP A 60 13.38 -8.50 19.63
CA TRP A 60 11.99 -8.27 19.22
C TRP A 60 11.06 -9.37 19.71
N ALA A 61 11.46 -10.63 19.57
CA ALA A 61 10.70 -11.77 20.09
C ALA A 61 10.58 -11.72 21.63
N GLY A 62 11.64 -11.32 22.34
CA GLY A 62 11.59 -11.07 23.78
C GLY A 62 10.58 -9.99 24.14
N ALA A 63 10.65 -8.84 23.45
CA ALA A 63 9.71 -7.73 23.64
C ALA A 63 8.25 -8.12 23.38
N VAL A 64 7.98 -8.95 22.36
CA VAL A 64 6.62 -9.45 22.05
C VAL A 64 6.12 -10.41 23.13
N MET A 65 7.01 -11.24 23.66
CA MET A 65 6.68 -12.23 24.70
C MET A 65 6.73 -11.66 26.12
N GLY A 66 7.19 -10.41 26.30
CA GLY A 66 7.30 -9.73 27.58
C GLY A 66 8.43 -10.24 28.48
N ILE A 67 9.47 -10.86 27.89
CA ILE A 67 10.67 -11.39 28.58
C ILE A 67 11.93 -10.61 28.20
#